data_AF-A0A952ZK00-F1
#
_entry.id   AF-A0A952ZK00-F1
#
_cell.length_a   1.000
_cell.length_b   1.000
_cell.length_c   1.000
_cell.angle_alpha   90.00
_cell.angle_beta   90.00
_cell.angle_gamma   90.00
#
_symmetry.space_group_name_H-M   'P 1'
#
loop_
_entity.id
_entity.type
_entity.pdbx_description
1 polymer ?
#
loop_
_entity_poly.entity_id
_entity_poly.type
_entity_poly.pdbx_seq_one_letter_code
_entity_poly.pdbx_strand_id
1 'polypeptide(L)'
;MISKQGGFTLIELIVVIIILGVLAAAAVPKFVDLSTDARNSAASGVAAAIASGSTMNYAGRKAGKATAVAVTDANVCSAATLGNFLNGGSVTLADSSSPPATPTDKDFLVSGTGACNGANADGTTVSCNITAARGSGNSAQAAVVVCAS
;
A
#
# COMPACT_ATOMS: atom_id res chain seq x y z
N MET A 1 -39.86 47.87 -14.87
CA MET A 1 -38.67 48.25 -14.09
C MET A 1 -37.55 47.34 -14.56
N ILE A 2 -36.65 47.82 -15.42
CA ILE A 2 -35.59 46.97 -15.98
C ILE A 2 -34.46 46.88 -14.94
N SER A 3 -34.26 45.68 -14.42
CA SER A 3 -33.18 45.34 -13.50
C SER A 3 -31.84 45.59 -14.18
N LYS A 4 -31.02 46.45 -13.59
CA LYS A 4 -29.67 46.77 -14.08
C LYS A 4 -28.78 45.56 -13.83
N GLN A 5 -28.67 44.69 -14.83
CA GLN A 5 -27.79 43.53 -14.80
C GLN A 5 -26.35 44.04 -14.78
N GLY A 6 -25.73 44.05 -13.61
CA GLY A 6 -24.31 44.38 -13.46
C GLY A 6 -23.49 43.30 -14.15
N GLY A 7 -22.92 43.63 -15.31
CA GLY A 7 -21.94 42.76 -15.96
C GLY A 7 -20.67 42.69 -15.12
N PHE A 8 -20.09 41.49 -15.00
CA PHE A 8 -18.76 41.27 -14.43
C PHE A 8 -17.73 42.09 -15.21
N THR A 9 -16.84 42.78 -14.52
CA THR A 9 -15.79 43.55 -15.21
C THR A 9 -14.66 42.62 -15.67
N LEU A 10 -14.03 42.91 -16.81
CA LEU A 10 -12.90 42.10 -17.30
C LEU A 10 -11.75 42.05 -16.30
N ILE A 11 -11.52 43.14 -15.55
CA ILE A 11 -10.47 43.21 -14.53
C ILE A 11 -10.76 42.30 -13.34
N GLU A 12 -12.04 42.13 -12.98
CA GLU A 12 -12.48 41.27 -11.88
C GLU A 12 -12.29 39.79 -12.23
N LEU A 13 -12.45 39.42 -13.50
CA LEU A 13 -12.14 38.07 -13.94
C LEU A 13 -10.62 37.82 -13.96
N ILE A 14 -9.83 38.81 -14.40
CA ILE A 14 -8.36 38.71 -14.45
C ILE A 14 -7.76 38.58 -13.05
N VAL A 15 -8.21 39.37 -12.08
CA VAL A 15 -7.65 39.30 -10.71
C VAL A 15 -7.95 37.95 -10.05
N VAL A 16 -9.12 37.36 -10.32
CA VAL A 16 -9.49 36.04 -9.76
C VAL A 16 -8.58 34.95 -10.30
N ILE A 17 -8.32 34.89 -11.61
CA ILE A 17 -7.43 33.86 -12.18
C ILE A 17 -5.98 34.04 -11.71
N ILE A 18 -5.54 35.28 -11.46
CA ILE A 18 -4.21 35.55 -10.89
C ILE A 18 -4.12 35.01 -9.46
N ILE A 19 -5.11 35.31 -8.61
CA ILE A 19 -5.15 34.81 -7.23
C ILE A 19 -5.19 33.28 -7.22
N LEU A 20 -6.06 32.67 -8.03
CA LEU A 20 -6.14 31.21 -8.16
C LEU A 20 -4.82 30.61 -8.70
N GLY A 21 -4.14 31.30 -9.61
CA GLY A 21 -2.84 30.88 -10.13
C GLY A 21 -1.75 30.83 -9.06
N VAL A 22 -1.66 31.86 -8.21
CA VAL A 22 -0.68 31.89 -7.11
C VAL A 22 -0.99 30.83 -6.05
N LEU A 23 -2.27 30.68 -5.68
CA LEU A 23 -2.70 29.67 -4.72
C LEU A 23 -2.43 28.25 -5.25
N ALA A 24 -2.70 27.98 -6.52
CA ALA A 24 -2.42 26.70 -7.15
C ALA A 24 -0.92 26.38 -7.16
N ALA A 25 -0.07 27.35 -7.52
CA ALA A 25 1.38 27.17 -7.55
C ALA A 25 1.95 26.78 -6.18
N ALA A 26 1.41 27.34 -5.09
CA ALA A 26 1.84 27.01 -3.74
C ALA A 26 1.23 25.68 -3.21
N ALA A 27 0.01 25.32 -3.63
CA ALA A 27 -0.70 24.16 -3.11
C ALA A 27 -0.31 22.83 -3.78
N VAL A 28 0.03 22.84 -5.08
CA VAL A 28 0.34 21.63 -5.84
C VAL A 28 1.49 20.80 -5.25
N PRO A 29 2.66 21.39 -4.88
CA PRO A 29 3.77 20.62 -4.32
C PRO A 29 3.37 19.90 -3.02
N LYS A 30 2.64 20.61 -2.14
CA LYS A 30 2.17 20.06 -0.87
C LYS A 30 1.17 18.92 -1.04
N PHE A 31 0.30 19.00 -2.05
CA PHE A 31 -0.64 17.93 -2.35
C PHE A 31 0.06 16.67 -2.85
N VAL A 32 1.13 16.80 -3.64
CA VAL A 32 1.95 15.67 -4.12
C VAL A 32 2.66 14.99 -2.96
N ASP A 33 3.28 15.76 -2.06
CA ASP A 33 3.95 15.22 -0.87
C ASP A 33 2.96 14.45 0.02
N LEU A 34 1.81 15.06 0.33
CA LEU A 34 0.78 14.43 1.16
C LEU A 34 0.22 13.14 0.54
N SER A 35 0.10 13.10 -0.80
CA SER A 35 -0.34 11.90 -1.51
C SER A 35 0.67 10.76 -1.38
N THR A 36 1.97 11.07 -1.44
CA THR A 36 3.04 10.09 -1.25
C THR A 36 3.09 9.59 0.20
N ASP A 37 2.98 10.49 1.17
CA ASP A 37 2.94 10.14 2.60
C ASP A 37 1.72 9.27 2.95
N ALA A 38 0.56 9.56 2.37
CA ALA A 38 -0.65 8.76 2.55
C ALA A 38 -0.47 7.33 2.01
N ARG A 39 0.17 7.17 0.84
CA ARG A 39 0.48 5.85 0.26
C ARG A 39 1.48 5.08 1.09
N ASN A 40 2.54 5.72 1.57
CA ASN A 40 3.54 5.10 2.44
C ASN A 40 2.92 4.66 3.77
N SER A 41 2.04 5.49 4.35
CA SER A 41 1.30 5.17 5.57
C SER A 41 0.34 3.98 5.36
N ALA A 42 -0.34 3.93 4.22
CA ALA A 42 -1.19 2.80 3.85
C ALA A 42 -0.38 1.51 3.68
N ALA A 43 0.78 1.58 3.01
CA ALA A 43 1.69 0.43 2.87
C ALA A 43 2.19 -0.07 4.23
N SER A 44 2.46 0.84 5.17
CA SER A 44 2.86 0.49 6.54
C SER A 44 1.72 -0.22 7.29
N GLY A 45 0.48 0.26 7.13
CA GLY A 45 -0.71 -0.41 7.65
C GLY A 45 -0.90 -1.83 7.09
N VAL A 46 -0.70 -2.00 5.78
CA VAL A 46 -0.75 -3.33 5.14
C VAL A 46 0.36 -4.23 5.66
N ALA A 47 1.58 -3.72 5.82
CA ALA A 47 2.70 -4.48 6.37
C ALA A 47 2.44 -4.95 7.81
N ALA A 48 1.86 -4.09 8.65
CA ALA A 48 1.47 -4.44 10.03
C ALA A 48 0.34 -5.48 10.08
N ALA A 49 -0.63 -5.37 9.17
CA ALA A 49 -1.71 -6.35 9.04
C ALA A 49 -1.19 -7.72 8.60
N ILE A 50 -0.26 -7.75 7.64
CA ILE A 50 0.47 -8.96 7.23
C ILE A 50 1.21 -9.58 8.42
N ALA A 51 1.91 -8.78 9.22
CA ALA A 51 2.66 -9.29 10.36
C ALA A 51 1.77 -9.91 11.45
N SER A 52 0.62 -9.28 11.68
CA SER A 52 -0.39 -9.81 12.60
C SER A 52 -1.00 -11.12 12.07
N GLY A 53 -1.35 -11.14 10.78
CA GLY A 53 -1.95 -12.31 10.13
C GLY A 53 -0.96 -13.47 9.96
N SER A 54 0.33 -13.22 9.75
CA SER A 54 1.38 -14.25 9.68
C SER A 54 1.59 -14.93 11.04
N THR A 55 1.56 -14.16 12.14
CA THR A 55 1.62 -14.71 13.50
C THR A 55 0.39 -15.55 13.83
N MET A 56 -0.80 -15.09 13.43
CA MET A 56 -2.05 -15.85 13.57
C MET A 56 -2.03 -17.14 12.74
N ASN A 57 -1.46 -17.07 11.53
CA ASN A 57 -1.29 -18.22 10.67
C ASN A 57 -0.35 -19.26 11.30
N TYR A 58 0.80 -18.83 11.82
CA TYR A 58 1.75 -19.69 12.52
C TYR A 58 1.10 -20.39 13.73
N ALA A 59 0.39 -19.64 14.57
CA ALA A 59 -0.35 -20.22 15.69
C ALA A 59 -1.43 -21.22 15.21
N GLY A 60 -2.11 -20.90 14.10
CA GLY A 60 -3.07 -21.79 13.45
C GLY A 60 -2.45 -23.08 12.93
N ARG A 61 -1.25 -23.01 12.33
CA ARG A 61 -0.46 -24.17 11.88
C ARG A 61 -0.08 -25.07 13.04
N LYS A 62 0.44 -24.48 14.13
CA LYS A 62 0.76 -25.22 15.37
C LYS A 62 -0.45 -25.87 16.02
N ALA A 63 -1.63 -25.27 15.86
CA ALA A 63 -2.90 -25.82 16.32
C ALA A 63 -3.56 -26.79 15.32
N GLY A 64 -2.94 -27.10 14.17
CA GLY A 64 -3.48 -28.04 13.18
C GLY A 64 -4.70 -27.52 12.40
N LYS A 65 -4.91 -26.19 12.30
CA LYS A 65 -6.03 -25.63 11.54
C LYS A 65 -5.82 -25.81 10.03
N ALA A 66 -6.79 -26.44 9.36
CA ALA A 66 -6.74 -26.69 7.91
C ALA A 66 -6.69 -25.41 7.05
N THR A 67 -7.22 -24.29 7.55
CA THR A 67 -7.19 -22.99 6.85
C THR A 67 -5.86 -22.25 7.00
N ALA A 68 -4.95 -22.75 7.85
CA ALA A 68 -3.64 -22.14 8.01
C ALA A 68 -2.73 -22.59 6.86
N VAL A 69 -2.20 -21.62 6.11
CA VAL A 69 -1.30 -21.74 4.96
C VAL A 69 0.13 -22.08 5.41
N ALA A 70 0.84 -22.91 4.63
CA ALA A 70 2.27 -23.18 4.81
C ALA A 70 3.10 -22.01 4.29
N VAL A 71 4.07 -21.53 5.07
CA VAL A 71 4.99 -20.46 4.69
C VAL A 71 6.39 -21.05 4.55
N THR A 72 6.86 -21.15 3.31
CA THR A 72 8.14 -21.75 2.89
C THR A 72 8.92 -20.78 2.00
N ASP A 73 10.17 -21.10 1.64
CA ASP A 73 11.01 -20.27 0.77
C ASP A 73 10.34 -19.91 -0.55
N ALA A 74 9.54 -20.83 -1.08
CA ALA A 74 8.86 -20.65 -2.35
C ALA A 74 7.75 -19.58 -2.30
N ASN A 75 7.27 -19.22 -1.11
CA ASN A 75 6.02 -18.45 -0.98
C ASN A 75 6.01 -17.38 0.12
N VAL A 76 7.05 -17.25 0.95
CA VAL A 76 7.10 -16.37 2.14
C VAL A 76 6.84 -14.89 1.83
N CYS A 77 7.25 -14.42 0.66
CA CYS A 77 7.01 -13.06 0.20
C CYS A 77 6.23 -13.03 -1.11
N SER A 78 5.30 -13.96 -1.32
CA SER A 78 4.40 -13.92 -2.47
C SER A 78 3.08 -13.24 -2.12
N ALA A 79 2.55 -12.46 -3.06
CA ALA A 79 1.26 -11.81 -2.93
C ALA A 79 0.12 -12.80 -2.60
N ALA A 80 0.18 -14.01 -3.15
CA ALA A 80 -0.80 -15.06 -2.90
C ALA A 80 -0.80 -15.53 -1.43
N THR A 81 0.37 -15.75 -0.83
CA THR A 81 0.46 -16.18 0.58
C THR A 81 0.03 -15.06 1.52
N LEU A 82 0.56 -13.86 1.30
CA LEU A 82 0.32 -12.69 2.15
C LEU A 82 -1.13 -12.22 2.05
N GLY A 83 -1.78 -12.40 0.89
CA GLY A 83 -3.19 -12.11 0.71
C GLY A 83 -4.09 -12.92 1.66
N ASN A 84 -3.70 -14.14 2.02
CA ASN A 84 -4.44 -14.96 2.99
C ASN A 84 -4.37 -14.39 4.42
N PHE A 85 -3.39 -13.54 4.71
CA PHE A 85 -3.22 -12.91 6.03
C PHE A 85 -4.06 -11.62 6.18
N LEU A 86 -4.53 -11.06 5.07
CA LEU A 86 -5.25 -9.78 5.00
C LEU A 86 -6.78 -9.93 4.97
N ASN A 87 -7.32 -11.08 5.38
CA ASN A 87 -8.73 -11.43 5.23
C ASN A 87 -9.66 -10.36 5.84
N GLY A 88 -10.36 -9.60 4.98
CA GLY A 88 -11.36 -8.59 5.37
C GLY A 88 -11.21 -7.21 4.70
N GLY A 89 -10.12 -6.92 3.98
CA GLY A 89 -9.89 -5.63 3.31
C GLY A 89 -9.92 -5.70 1.78
N SER A 90 -10.36 -4.63 1.11
CA SER A 90 -10.24 -4.43 -0.35
C SER A 90 -8.80 -4.09 -0.78
N VAL A 91 -7.81 -4.77 -0.22
CA VAL A 91 -6.38 -4.58 -0.51
C VAL A 91 -5.98 -5.60 -1.55
N THR A 92 -5.37 -5.14 -2.63
CA THR A 92 -4.85 -5.97 -3.70
C THR A 92 -3.34 -6.05 -3.59
N LEU A 93 -2.81 -7.26 -3.44
CA LEU A 93 -1.38 -7.52 -3.47
C LEU A 93 -1.01 -8.06 -4.84
N ALA A 94 0.12 -7.61 -5.38
CA ALA A 94 0.73 -8.17 -6.57
C ALA A 94 2.23 -8.36 -6.35
N ASP A 95 2.81 -9.39 -6.93
CA ASP A 95 4.26 -9.57 -6.88
C ASP A 95 4.94 -8.49 -7.74
N SER A 96 6.03 -7.90 -7.26
CA SER A 96 6.75 -6.84 -7.98
C SER A 96 7.33 -7.29 -9.32
N SER A 97 7.48 -8.61 -9.53
CA SER A 97 7.88 -9.21 -10.82
C SER A 97 6.75 -9.25 -11.85
N SER A 98 5.50 -9.07 -11.41
CA SER A 98 4.30 -9.05 -12.24
C SER A 98 3.34 -7.95 -11.77
N PRO A 99 3.75 -6.67 -11.86
CA PRO A 99 2.91 -5.56 -11.42
C PRO A 99 1.64 -5.45 -12.28
N PRO A 100 0.53 -4.95 -11.72
CA PRO A 100 -0.70 -4.74 -12.49
C PRO A 100 -0.48 -3.72 -13.60
N ALA A 101 -1.07 -3.96 -14.78
CA ALA A 101 -0.96 -3.09 -15.95
C ALA A 101 -1.52 -1.67 -15.70
N THR A 102 -2.51 -1.56 -14.79
CA THR A 102 -3.12 -0.30 -14.38
C THR A 102 -3.16 -0.21 -12.86
N PRO A 103 -2.05 0.25 -12.22
CA PRO A 103 -1.98 0.33 -10.77
C PRO A 103 -2.91 1.42 -10.22
N THR A 104 -3.67 1.05 -9.20
CA THR A 104 -4.54 1.92 -8.42
C THR A 104 -3.92 2.24 -7.06
N ASP A 105 -4.48 3.20 -6.31
CA ASP A 105 -3.97 3.55 -4.98
C ASP A 105 -4.22 2.47 -3.91
N LYS A 106 -4.95 1.38 -4.25
CA LYS A 106 -5.19 0.23 -3.36
C LYS A 106 -4.31 -0.98 -3.69
N ASP A 107 -3.55 -0.91 -4.77
CA ASP A 107 -2.61 -1.96 -5.17
C ASP A 107 -1.28 -1.77 -4.43
N PHE A 108 -0.80 -2.84 -3.81
CA PHE A 108 0.52 -2.90 -3.19
C PHE A 108 1.36 -3.99 -3.83
N LEU A 109 2.61 -3.65 -4.11
CA LEU A 109 3.61 -4.56 -4.61
C LEU A 109 4.31 -5.24 -3.45
N VAL A 110 4.44 -6.55 -3.55
CA VAL A 110 5.20 -7.37 -2.64
C VAL A 110 6.53 -7.73 -3.30
N SER A 111 7.61 -7.64 -2.55
CA SER A 111 8.92 -8.14 -2.96
C SER A 111 9.70 -8.69 -1.77
N GLY A 112 10.77 -9.42 -2.04
CA GLY A 112 11.63 -10.00 -1.02
C GLY A 112 11.74 -11.50 -1.16
N THR A 113 12.73 -12.05 -0.49
CA THR A 113 12.94 -13.49 -0.36
C THR A 113 13.26 -13.80 1.10
N GLY A 114 12.92 -14.99 1.55
CA GLY A 114 13.17 -15.43 2.92
C GLY A 114 13.63 -16.87 2.96
N ALA A 115 14.38 -17.20 4.01
CA ALA A 115 14.86 -18.55 4.30
C ALA A 115 13.97 -19.22 5.36
N CYS A 116 12.81 -19.70 4.93
CA CYS A 116 11.92 -20.65 5.60
C CYS A 116 12.23 -22.16 5.33
N ASN A 117 13.39 -22.55 4.78
CA ASN A 117 13.69 -23.96 4.41
C ASN A 117 14.71 -24.71 5.32
N GLY A 118 14.99 -24.19 6.52
CA GLY A 118 15.84 -24.89 7.50
C GLY A 118 15.07 -25.86 8.39
N ALA A 119 15.75 -26.88 8.96
CA ALA A 119 15.17 -27.80 9.95
C ALA A 119 14.58 -27.09 11.20
N ASN A 120 14.98 -25.83 11.44
CA ASN A 120 14.49 -24.95 12.50
C ASN A 120 13.88 -23.65 11.94
N ALA A 121 13.47 -23.62 10.66
CA ALA A 121 12.88 -22.43 10.08
C ALA A 121 11.46 -22.17 10.57
N ASP A 122 10.80 -23.17 11.13
CA ASP A 122 9.45 -23.02 11.65
C ASP A 122 9.43 -22.07 12.87
N GLY A 123 8.73 -20.94 12.76
CA GLY A 123 8.70 -19.88 13.76
C GLY A 123 9.79 -18.81 13.61
N THR A 124 10.66 -18.90 12.60
CA THR A 124 11.58 -17.79 12.27
C THR A 124 10.84 -16.67 11.55
N THR A 125 11.36 -15.45 11.65
CA THR A 125 10.78 -14.28 11.01
C THR A 125 11.60 -13.85 9.80
N VAL A 126 10.90 -13.53 8.70
CA VAL A 126 11.45 -12.98 7.47
C VAL A 126 10.85 -11.61 7.23
N SER A 127 11.62 -10.66 6.68
CA SER A 127 11.06 -9.39 6.19
C SER A 127 10.70 -9.49 4.71
N CYS A 128 9.45 -9.21 4.40
CA CYS A 128 8.98 -8.94 3.04
C CYS A 128 8.75 -7.43 2.87
N ASN A 129 8.97 -6.93 1.67
CA ASN A 129 8.82 -5.51 1.36
C ASN A 129 7.46 -5.26 0.71
N ILE A 130 6.72 -4.28 1.24
CA ILE A 130 5.42 -3.83 0.76
C ILE A 130 5.56 -2.38 0.28
N THR A 131 5.22 -2.12 -0.99
CA THR A 131 5.32 -0.79 -1.58
C THR A 131 4.02 -0.44 -2.29
N ALA A 132 3.55 0.81 -2.23
CA ALA A 132 2.40 1.21 -3.05
C ALA A 132 2.72 1.08 -4.55
N ALA A 133 1.80 0.50 -5.33
CA ALA A 133 2.03 0.22 -6.75
C ALA A 133 1.92 1.46 -7.64
N ARG A 134 1.18 2.48 -7.19
CA ARG A 134 0.93 3.72 -7.94
C ARG A 134 1.73 4.89 -7.38
N GLY A 135 2.28 5.71 -8.28
CA GLY A 135 2.98 6.95 -7.93
C GLY A 135 4.50 6.79 -7.82
N SER A 136 5.19 7.91 -7.67
CA SER A 136 6.64 7.98 -7.46
C SER A 136 6.95 8.38 -6.01
N GLY A 137 8.18 8.11 -5.54
CA GLY A 137 8.59 8.42 -4.16
C GLY A 137 8.06 7.46 -3.08
N ASN A 138 7.41 6.38 -3.49
CA ASN A 138 6.92 5.35 -2.56
C ASN A 138 8.10 4.60 -1.94
N SER A 139 8.09 4.45 -0.62
CA SER A 139 9.11 3.74 0.15
C SER A 139 8.63 2.34 0.51
N ALA A 140 9.53 1.35 0.39
CA ALA A 140 9.25 -0.01 0.81
C ALA A 140 9.08 -0.10 2.33
N GLN A 141 7.97 -0.70 2.76
CA GLN A 141 7.63 -0.95 4.16
C GLN A 141 7.89 -2.42 4.48
N ALA A 142 8.65 -2.69 5.53
CA ALA A 142 8.95 -4.06 5.93
C ALA A 142 7.77 -4.70 6.68
N ALA A 143 7.25 -5.80 6.14
CA ALA A 143 6.30 -6.69 6.78
C ALA A 143 7.03 -7.90 7.34
N VAL A 144 6.89 -8.14 8.65
CA VAL A 144 7.49 -9.30 9.32
C VAL A 144 6.59 -10.52 9.12
N VAL A 145 7.09 -11.56 8.48
CA VAL A 145 6.36 -12.78 8.18
C VAL A 145 6.98 -13.94 8.94
N VAL A 146 6.16 -14.68 9.69
CA VAL A 146 6.60 -15.88 10.40
C VAL A 146 6.56 -17.08 9.46
N CYS A 147 7.68 -17.77 9.31
CA CYS A 147 7.76 -19.05 8.61
C CYS A 147 6.95 -20.11 9.35
N ALA A 148 6.22 -20.94 8.61
CA ALA A 148 5.27 -21.90 9.16
C ALA A 148 5.23 -23.15 8.27
N SER A 149 5.96 -24.20 8.64
CA SER A 149 6.00 -25.46 7.87
C SER A 149 4.71 -26.27 8.03
#